data_AF-A0A450SZ24-F1
#
_entry.id   AF-A0A450SZ24-F1
#
_cell.length_a   1.000
_cell.length_b   1.000
_cell.length_c   1.000
_cell.angle_alpha   90.00
_cell.angle_beta   90.00
_cell.angle_gamma   90.00
#
_symmetry.space_group_name_H-M   'P 1'
#
loop_
_entity.id
_entity.type
_entity.pdbx_description
1 polymer ?
#
loop_
_entity_poly.entity_id
_entity_poly.type
_entity_poly.pdbx_seq_one_letter_code
_entity_poly.pdbx_strand_id
1 'polypeptide(L)'
;MTQRQVHLTETQQNTLAFLAHERGGEQTDLIREAVDSFLAQQPARRTGGRPMALNRLAGIWRDRTDLPDFNALRREWDRTLD
;
A
#
# COMPACT_ATOMS: atom_id res chain seq x y z
N MET A 1 -3.64 0.15 -21.81
CA MET A 1 -3.52 -1.10 -21.03
C MET A 1 -2.54 -2.01 -21.75
N THR A 2 -1.76 -2.81 -21.02
CA THR A 2 -0.83 -3.80 -21.60
C THR A 2 -1.43 -5.19 -21.45
N GLN A 3 -1.53 -5.95 -22.53
CA GLN A 3 -2.02 -7.33 -22.48
C GLN A 3 -0.95 -8.25 -21.91
N ARG A 4 -1.33 -9.08 -20.94
CA ARG A 4 -0.49 -10.16 -20.41
C ARG A 4 -1.31 -11.45 -20.36
N GLN A 5 -0.67 -12.55 -20.73
CA GLN A 5 -1.21 -13.90 -20.60
C GLN A 5 -0.79 -14.47 -19.24
N VAL A 6 -1.71 -15.16 -18.58
CA VAL A 6 -1.48 -15.85 -17.30
C VAL A 6 -1.93 -17.29 -17.47
N HIS A 7 -1.06 -18.23 -17.11
CA HIS A 7 -1.40 -19.64 -17.09
C HIS A 7 -2.14 -19.97 -15.80
N LEU A 8 -3.31 -20.57 -15.93
CA LEU A 8 -4.16 -21.01 -14.83
C LEU A 8 -4.35 -22.51 -14.93
N THR A 9 -4.53 -23.16 -13.79
CA THR A 9 -5.02 -24.55 -13.79
C THR A 9 -6.49 -24.57 -14.19
N GLU A 10 -6.96 -25.73 -14.65
CA GLU A 10 -8.37 -25.93 -14.99
C GLU A 10 -9.29 -25.61 -13.81
N THR A 11 -8.92 -26.04 -12.59
CA THR A 11 -9.66 -25.71 -11.37
C THR A 11 -9.73 -24.21 -11.10
N GLN A 12 -8.64 -23.47 -11.31
CA GLN A 12 -8.62 -22.02 -11.14
C GLN A 12 -9.50 -21.33 -12.17
N GLN A 13 -9.45 -21.78 -13.43
CA GLN A 13 -10.27 -21.24 -14.50
C GLN A 13 -11.76 -21.45 -14.23
N ASN A 14 -12.16 -22.67 -13.84
CA ASN A 14 -13.55 -23.01 -13.52
C ASN A 14 -14.05 -22.21 -12.31
N THR A 15 -13.23 -22.08 -11.27
CA THR A 15 -13.58 -21.28 -10.08
C THR A 15 -13.77 -19.81 -10.43
N LEU A 16 -12.88 -19.23 -11.24
CA LEU A 16 -12.97 -17.84 -11.65
C LEU A 16 -14.19 -17.58 -12.54
N ALA A 17 -14.49 -18.49 -13.47
CA ALA A 17 -15.68 -18.39 -14.32
C ALA A 17 -16.96 -18.44 -13.49
N PHE A 18 -17.05 -19.36 -12.51
CA PHE A 18 -18.16 -19.45 -11.58
C PHE A 18 -18.35 -18.16 -10.78
N LEU A 19 -17.28 -17.63 -10.17
CA LEU A 19 -17.33 -16.41 -9.37
C LEU A 19 -17.68 -15.16 -10.19
N ALA A 20 -17.20 -15.09 -11.43
CA ALA A 20 -17.53 -14.00 -12.34
C ALA A 20 -19.02 -14.04 -12.71
N HIS A 21 -19.55 -15.24 -12.98
CA HIS A 21 -20.97 -15.45 -13.27
C HIS A 21 -21.87 -15.05 -12.09
N GLU A 22 -21.54 -15.49 -10.87
CA GLU A 22 -22.28 -15.13 -9.64
C GLU A 22 -22.31 -13.62 -9.40
N ARG A 23 -21.25 -12.89 -9.78
CA ARG A 23 -21.17 -11.43 -9.66
C ARG A 23 -21.79 -10.68 -10.85
N GLY A 24 -22.23 -11.39 -11.90
CA GLY A 24 -22.74 -10.79 -13.13
C GLY A 24 -21.70 -10.02 -13.94
N GLY A 25 -20.41 -10.39 -13.83
CA GLY A 25 -19.29 -9.68 -14.46
C GLY A 25 -18.39 -10.59 -15.31
N GLU A 26 -17.43 -9.96 -15.99
CA GLU A 26 -16.43 -10.67 -16.80
C GLU A 26 -15.31 -11.23 -15.92
N GLN A 27 -14.80 -12.41 -16.29
CA GLN A 27 -13.67 -13.05 -15.60
C GLN A 27 -12.43 -12.14 -15.57
N THR A 28 -12.22 -11.36 -16.64
CA THR A 28 -11.11 -10.40 -16.73
C THR A 28 -11.20 -9.31 -15.64
N ASP A 29 -12.41 -8.85 -15.31
CA ASP A 29 -12.59 -7.81 -14.31
C ASP A 29 -12.37 -8.35 -12.91
N LEU A 30 -12.80 -9.58 -12.63
CA LEU A 30 -12.48 -10.27 -11.37
C LEU A 30 -10.96 -10.46 -11.20
N ILE A 31 -10.25 -10.85 -12.26
CA ILE A 31 -8.78 -10.99 -12.22
C ILE A 31 -8.12 -9.63 -11.97
N ARG A 32 -8.60 -8.55 -12.59
CA ARG A 32 -8.09 -7.19 -12.34
C ARG A 32 -8.31 -6.76 -10.89
N GLU A 33 -9.53 -6.92 -10.38
CA GLU A 33 -9.88 -6.59 -8.99
C GLU A 33 -8.98 -7.35 -8.00
N ALA A 34 -8.76 -8.65 -8.23
CA ALA A 34 -7.90 -9.47 -7.40
C ALA A 34 -6.44 -8.99 -7.41
N VAL A 35 -5.91 -8.66 -8.60
CA VAL A 35 -4.54 -8.12 -8.75
C VAL A 35 -4.41 -6.77 -8.05
N ASP A 36 -5.37 -5.86 -8.24
CA ASP A 36 -5.35 -4.54 -7.63
C ASP A 36 -5.42 -4.63 -6.10
N SER A 37 -6.30 -5.49 -5.59
CA SER A 37 -6.45 -5.78 -4.16
C SER A 37 -5.19 -6.40 -3.58
N PHE A 38 -4.56 -7.34 -4.28
CA PHE A 38 -3.28 -7.92 -3.88
C PHE A 38 -2.17 -6.86 -3.82
N LEU A 39 -2.06 -6.00 -4.83
CA LEU A 39 -1.07 -4.92 -4.87
C LEU A 39 -1.35 -3.81 -3.85
N ALA A 40 -2.60 -3.57 -3.48
CA ALA A 40 -2.97 -2.64 -2.40
C ALA A 40 -2.47 -3.12 -1.03
N GLN A 41 -2.52 -4.44 -0.80
CA GLN A 41 -2.07 -5.09 0.44
C GLN A 41 -0.54 -5.15 0.58
N GLN A 42 0.22 -4.72 -0.44
CA GLN A 42 1.68 -4.75 -0.44
C GLN A 42 2.24 -3.31 -0.29
N PRO A 43 2.19 -2.71 0.92
CA PRO A 43 2.61 -1.33 1.15
C PRO A 43 4.09 -1.10 0.79
N ALA A 44 4.93 -2.13 0.94
CA ALA A 44 6.36 -2.08 0.65
C ALA A 44 6.67 -1.83 -0.84
N ARG A 45 5.82 -2.24 -1.78
CA ARG A 45 6.05 -2.05 -3.23
C ARG A 45 5.46 -0.75 -3.78
N ARG A 46 4.34 -0.25 -3.23
CA ARG A 46 3.81 1.07 -3.60
C ARG A 46 4.72 2.21 -3.14
N THR A 47 5.48 1.96 -2.06
CA THR A 47 6.46 2.88 -1.53
C THR A 47 7.89 2.48 -1.91
N GLY A 48 8.16 2.35 -3.21
CA GLY A 48 9.53 2.40 -3.72
C GLY A 48 10.31 3.67 -3.30
N GLY A 49 9.66 4.63 -2.61
CA GLY A 49 10.28 5.80 -2.01
C GLY A 49 10.00 6.08 -0.53
N ARG A 50 9.12 5.39 0.22
CA ARG A 50 8.80 5.85 1.60
C ARG A 50 9.86 5.47 2.64
N PRO A 51 10.34 4.22 2.73
CA PRO A 51 11.47 3.90 3.60
C PRO A 51 12.75 4.61 3.15
N MET A 52 12.98 4.70 1.84
CA MET A 52 14.13 5.41 1.28
C MET A 52 14.08 6.92 1.49
N ALA A 53 12.93 7.58 1.34
CA ALA A 53 12.78 9.01 1.59
C ALA A 53 12.89 9.31 3.09
N LEU A 54 12.28 8.49 3.96
CA LEU A 54 12.42 8.66 5.40
C LEU A 54 13.88 8.47 5.85
N ASN A 55 14.59 7.47 5.32
CA ASN A 55 16.03 7.31 5.56
C ASN A 55 16.87 8.47 4.99
N ARG A 56 16.49 9.03 3.83
CA ARG A 56 17.18 10.20 3.25
C ARG A 56 16.94 11.47 4.06
N LEU A 57 15.77 11.61 4.68
CA LEU A 57 15.40 12.76 5.50
C LEU A 57 15.86 12.62 6.96
N ALA A 58 16.24 11.41 7.39
CA ALA A 58 16.70 11.15 8.74
C ALA A 58 17.99 11.94 9.02
N GLY A 59 17.93 12.81 10.04
CA GLY A 59 19.09 13.59 10.48
C GLY A 59 19.24 14.98 9.85
N ILE A 60 18.38 15.40 8.90
CA ILE A 60 18.42 16.76 8.31
C ILE A 60 18.32 17.87 9.38
N TRP A 61 17.68 17.58 10.51
CA TRP A 61 17.42 18.53 11.58
C TRP A 61 18.31 18.30 12.80
N ARG A 62 19.27 17.36 12.74
CA ARG A 62 20.10 16.93 13.89
C ARG A 62 21.00 18.04 14.41
N ASP A 63 21.60 18.82 13.50
CA ASP A 63 22.61 19.83 13.85
C ASP A 63 22.05 21.26 13.77
N ARG A 64 20.73 21.40 13.60
CA ARG A 64 20.08 22.70 13.58
C ARG A 64 19.85 23.19 15.00
N THR A 65 20.37 24.37 15.31
CA THR A 65 20.28 25.01 16.63
C THR A 65 19.13 26.02 16.73
N ASP A 66 18.42 26.27 15.62
CA ASP A 66 17.33 27.24 15.50
C ASP A 66 15.94 26.61 15.72
N LEU A 67 15.90 25.34 16.11
CA LEU A 67 14.66 24.58 16.26
C LEU A 67 14.15 24.61 17.71
N PRO A 68 12.81 24.56 17.89
CA PRO A 68 12.23 24.50 19.22
C PRO A 68 12.54 23.17 19.92
N ASP A 69 12.43 23.15 21.26
CA ASP A 69 12.55 21.92 22.04
C ASP A 69 11.37 20.97 21.74
N PHE A 70 11.60 20.01 20.85
CA PHE A 70 10.61 19.01 20.45
C PHE A 70 10.13 18.15 21.62
N ASN A 71 10.94 17.95 22.67
CA ASN A 71 10.52 17.19 23.85
C ASN A 71 9.55 18.00 24.72
N ALA A 72 9.70 19.32 24.78
CA ALA A 72 8.74 20.19 25.45
C ALA A 72 7.39 20.20 24.70
N LEU A 73 7.43 20.40 23.38
CA LEU A 73 6.24 20.37 22.51
C LEU A 73 5.48 19.04 22.59
N ARG A 74 6.19 17.90 22.58
CA ARG A 74 5.57 16.58 22.70
C ARG A 74 4.83 16.42 24.04
N ARG A 75 5.47 16.83 25.14
CA ARG A 75 4.89 16.77 26.49
C ARG A 75 3.68 17.67 26.68
N GLU A 76 3.55 18.74 25.90
CA GLU A 76 2.36 19.61 25.91
C GLU A 76 1.18 18.92 25.21
N TRP A 77 1.44 18.21 24.12
CA TRP A 77 0.43 17.44 23.39
C TRP A 77 -0.07 16.21 24.14
N ASP A 78 0.83 15.50 24.84
CA ASP A 78 0.45 14.35 25.66
C ASP A 78 -0.44 14.76 26.85
N ARG A 79 -0.35 16.03 27.29
CA ARG A 79 -1.21 16.60 28.35
C ARG A 79 -2.61 17.01 27.90
N THR A 80 -2.88 17.02 26.59
CA THR A 80 -4.20 17.35 26.02
C THR A 80 -5.02 16.10 25.67
N LEU A 81 -4.53 14.91 26.00
CA LEU A 81 -5.22 13.62 25.83
C LEU A 81 -5.86 13.09 27.13
N ASP A 82 -5.80 13.85 28.23
CA ASP A 82 -6.64 13.70 29.43
C ASP A 82 -7.86 14.63 29.35
#